data_AF-A0A1X0A5K9-F1
#
_entry.id   AF-A0A1X0A5K9-F1
#
_cell.length_a   1.000
_cell.length_b   1.000
_cell.length_c   1.000
_cell.angle_alpha   90.00
_cell.angle_beta   90.00
_cell.angle_gamma   90.00
#
_symmetry.space_group_name_H-M   'P 1'
#
loop_
_entity.id
_entity.type
_entity.pdbx_description
1 polymer ?
#
loop_
_entity_poly.entity_id
_entity_poly.type
_entity_poly.pdbx_seq_one_letter_code
_entity_poly.pdbx_strand_id
1 'polypeptide(L)'
;MPAQHICPRCGHEDRCEYGSWADRHPVLSTIAGLFTITLMSMMFSVYPVAAITMTAFAGAWMGVRLFLRERQRRAGLVARADWEHAAMMARPAPPVQPMHVPTNPPTMPPRHVMNIWPTSRIQTGQQR
;
A
#
# COMPACT_ATOMS: atom_id res chain seq x y z
N MET A 1 11.71 22.51 15.17
CA MET A 1 10.91 21.27 14.97
C MET A 1 10.17 21.45 13.66
N PRO A 2 10.44 20.67 12.60
CA PRO A 2 9.71 20.84 11.34
C PRO A 2 8.24 20.49 11.56
N ALA A 3 7.33 21.37 11.13
CA ALA A 3 5.89 21.15 11.21
C ALA A 3 5.49 19.99 10.30
N GLN A 4 4.85 18.98 10.88
CA GLN A 4 4.29 17.85 10.18
C GLN A 4 3.00 18.29 9.49
N HIS A 5 3.02 18.39 8.16
CA HIS A 5 1.84 18.75 7.37
C HIS A 5 1.08 17.48 6.99
N ILE A 6 -0.04 17.24 7.68
CA ILE A 6 -0.94 16.11 7.42
C ILE A 6 -1.69 16.40 6.12
N CYS A 7 -1.44 15.59 5.08
CA CYS A 7 -2.19 15.69 3.83
C CYS A 7 -3.67 15.29 4.03
N PRO A 8 -4.64 16.14 3.63
CA PRO A 8 -6.07 15.89 3.84
C PRO A 8 -6.62 14.72 3.03
N ARG A 9 -5.88 14.21 2.04
CA ARG A 9 -6.32 13.13 1.15
C ARG A 9 -5.89 11.73 1.60
N CYS A 10 -4.70 11.60 2.17
CA CYS A 10 -4.14 10.30 2.59
C CYS A 10 -3.92 10.19 4.11
N GLY A 11 -4.08 11.28 4.87
CA GLY A 11 -4.06 11.31 6.34
C GLY A 11 -2.73 10.89 7.00
N HIS A 12 -1.70 10.60 6.21
CA HIS A 12 -0.51 9.91 6.72
C HIS A 12 0.82 10.35 6.12
N GLU A 13 0.81 11.17 5.08
CA GLU A 13 2.05 11.59 4.44
C GLU A 13 2.43 13.02 4.85
N ASP A 14 3.41 13.12 5.74
CA ASP A 14 4.28 14.30 5.88
C ASP A 14 5.16 14.51 4.61
N ARG A 15 5.04 13.65 3.59
CA ARG A 15 5.96 13.52 2.46
C ARG A 15 5.28 13.12 1.14
N CYS A 16 4.11 13.68 0.81
CA CYS A 16 3.45 13.40 -0.48
C CYS A 16 4.34 13.66 -1.70
N GLU A 17 5.39 14.48 -1.58
CA GLU A 17 6.22 14.85 -2.74
C GLU A 17 7.58 14.16 -2.81
N TYR A 18 8.12 13.63 -1.71
CA TYR A 18 9.48 13.10 -1.74
C TYR A 18 9.70 11.97 -0.74
N GLY A 19 9.85 10.74 -1.27
CA GLY A 19 10.11 9.50 -0.53
C GLY A 19 11.34 9.55 0.40
N SER A 20 11.68 8.41 1.01
CA SER A 20 12.82 8.35 1.93
C SER A 20 14.12 8.73 1.20
N TRP A 21 15.12 9.25 1.91
CA TRP A 21 16.39 9.67 1.28
C TRP A 21 17.02 8.54 0.44
N ALA A 22 16.89 7.29 0.92
CA ALA A 22 17.36 6.11 0.20
C ALA A 22 16.63 5.87 -1.14
N ASP A 23 15.36 6.26 -1.25
CA ASP A 23 14.58 6.15 -2.49
C ASP A 23 15.01 7.20 -3.52
N ARG A 24 15.50 8.36 -3.07
CA ARG A 24 15.98 9.44 -3.96
C ARG A 24 17.38 9.16 -4.51
N HIS A 25 18.16 8.35 -3.81
CA HIS A 25 19.54 8.03 -4.18
C HIS A 25 19.79 6.51 -4.15
N PRO A 26 19.23 5.75 -5.11
CA PRO A 26 19.34 4.29 -5.12
C PRO A 26 20.80 3.83 -5.23
N VAL A 27 21.66 4.58 -5.92
CA VAL A 27 23.08 4.25 -6.05
C VAL A 27 23.84 4.47 -4.74
N LEU A 28 23.56 5.56 -4.01
CA LEU A 28 24.23 5.81 -2.72
C LEU A 28 23.74 4.82 -1.66
N SER A 29 22.47 4.43 -1.71
CA SER A 29 21.93 3.45 -0.76
C SER A 29 22.50 2.05 -1.01
N THR A 30 22.72 1.63 -2.26
CA THR A 30 23.38 0.34 -2.56
C THR A 30 24.85 0.35 -2.16
N ILE A 31 25.59 1.43 -2.44
CA ILE A 31 27.00 1.54 -2.02
C ILE A 31 27.13 1.48 -0.50
N ALA A 32 26.30 2.24 0.23
CA ALA A 32 26.29 2.21 1.69
C ALA A 32 25.91 0.82 2.23
N GLY A 33 24.93 0.15 1.60
CA GLY A 33 24.55 -1.22 1.93
C GLY A 33 25.69 -2.22 1.73
N LEU A 34 26.38 -2.18 0.58
CA LEU A 34 27.53 -3.05 0.32
C LEU A 34 28.67 -2.79 1.28
N PHE A 35 29.00 -1.53 1.55
CA PHE A 35 30.06 -1.16 2.49
C PHE A 35 29.77 -1.70 3.89
N THR A 36 28.54 -1.54 4.38
CA THR A 36 28.14 -2.08 5.70
C THR A 36 28.19 -3.61 5.75
N ILE A 37 27.76 -4.31 4.70
CA ILE A 37 27.87 -5.78 4.62
C ILE A 37 29.32 -6.23 4.68
N THR A 38 30.21 -5.54 3.95
CA THR A 38 31.63 -5.90 3.87
C THR A 38 32.32 -5.68 5.22
N LEU A 39 32.03 -4.56 5.90
CA LEU A 39 32.51 -4.31 7.26
C LEU A 39 32.00 -5.34 8.27
N MET A 40 30.72 -5.70 8.21
CA MET A 40 30.16 -6.73 9.11
C MET A 40 30.79 -8.11 8.85
N SER A 41 31.06 -8.46 7.60
CA SER A 41 31.75 -9.70 7.25
C SER A 41 33.17 -9.73 7.81
N MET A 42 33.93 -8.63 7.70
CA MET A 42 35.24 -8.51 8.33
C MET A 42 35.16 -8.64 9.86
N MET A 43 34.19 -7.95 10.48
CA MET A 43 34.03 -7.99 11.94
C MET A 43 33.68 -9.40 12.45
N PHE A 44 32.97 -10.20 11.66
CA PHE A 44 32.66 -11.59 11.97
C PHE A 44 33.90 -12.47 12.13
N SER A 45 34.98 -12.16 11.41
CA SER A 45 36.25 -12.92 11.49
C SER A 45 37.04 -12.63 12.77
N VAL A 46 36.89 -11.43 13.34
CA VAL A 46 37.68 -11.00 14.51
C VAL A 46 36.88 -11.18 15.80
N TYR A 47 35.59 -10.84 15.80
CA TYR A 47 34.70 -10.89 16.97
C TYR A 47 33.32 -11.45 16.60
N PRO A 48 33.18 -12.78 16.46
CA PRO A 48 31.94 -13.40 15.98
C PRO A 48 30.76 -13.16 16.92
N VAL A 49 30.96 -13.20 18.24
CA VAL A 49 29.88 -12.98 19.21
C VAL A 49 29.30 -11.57 19.11
N ALA A 50 30.16 -10.55 19.04
CA ALA A 50 29.72 -9.16 18.89
C ALA A 50 29.05 -8.91 17.53
N ALA A 51 29.55 -9.56 16.46
CA ALA A 51 28.95 -9.46 15.14
C ALA A 51 27.55 -10.10 15.10
N ILE A 52 27.35 -11.26 15.76
CA ILE A 52 26.04 -11.93 15.87
C ILE A 52 25.05 -11.05 16.65
N THR A 53 25.45 -10.46 17.78
CA THR A 53 24.54 -9.63 18.57
C THR A 53 24.13 -8.37 17.82
N MET A 54 25.07 -7.71 17.13
CA MET A 54 24.79 -6.52 16.31
C MET A 54 23.88 -6.84 15.12
N THR A 55 24.12 -7.94 14.42
CA THR A 55 23.29 -8.37 13.29
C THR A 55 21.88 -8.78 13.73
N ALA A 56 21.75 -9.48 14.86
CA ALA A 56 20.45 -9.81 15.43
C ALA A 56 19.66 -8.54 15.81
N PHE A 57 20.32 -7.58 16.46
CA PHE A 57 19.69 -6.31 16.83
C PHE A 57 19.27 -5.50 15.60
N ALA A 58 20.15 -5.40 14.59
CA ALA A 58 19.85 -4.73 13.32
C ALA A 58 18.68 -5.40 12.58
N GLY A 59 18.63 -6.74 12.57
CA GLY A 59 17.53 -7.51 11.99
C GLY A 59 16.20 -7.27 12.71
N ALA A 60 16.20 -7.29 14.04
CA ALA A 60 15.00 -6.99 14.84
C ALA A 60 14.51 -5.56 14.60
N TRP A 61 15.42 -4.58 14.62
CA TRP A 61 15.09 -3.18 14.34
C TRP A 61 14.51 -2.98 12.93
N MET A 62 15.11 -3.61 11.93
CA MET A 62 14.61 -3.59 10.56
C MET A 62 13.22 -4.21 10.47
N GLY A 63 12.98 -5.34 11.13
CA GLY A 63 11.67 -5.98 11.20
C GLY A 63 10.60 -5.07 11.79
N VAL A 64 10.89 -4.41 12.91
CA VAL A 64 9.99 -3.41 13.53
C VAL A 64 9.69 -2.26 12.57
N ARG A 65 10.72 -1.73 11.88
CA ARG A 65 10.51 -0.66 10.88
C ARG A 65 9.65 -1.11 9.71
N LEU A 66 9.87 -2.30 9.18
CA LEU A 66 9.07 -2.85 8.08
C LEU A 66 7.62 -3.04 8.51
N PHE A 67 7.39 -3.53 9.72
CA PHE A 67 6.06 -3.67 10.29
C PHE A 67 5.33 -2.33 10.44
N LEU A 68 6.02 -1.31 10.97
CA LEU A 68 5.47 0.04 11.09
C LEU A 68 5.17 0.64 9.72
N ARG A 69 6.06 0.47 8.73
CA ARG A 69 5.83 0.92 7.36
C ARG A 69 4.60 0.26 6.73
N GLU A 70 4.43 -1.05 6.92
CA GLU A 70 3.27 -1.76 6.39
C GLU A 70 1.97 -1.33 7.08
N ARG A 71 1.99 -1.11 8.40
CA ARG A 71 0.85 -0.52 9.12
C ARG A 71 0.50 0.87 8.60
N GLN A 72 1.51 1.72 8.40
CA GLN A 72 1.34 3.06 7.84
C GLN A 72 0.77 3.00 6.41
N ARG A 73 1.26 2.06 5.58
CA ARG A 73 0.76 1.85 4.22
C ARG A 73 -0.72 1.47 4.21
N ARG A 74 -1.13 0.55 5.09
CA ARG A 74 -2.53 0.14 5.23
C ARG A 74 -3.40 1.28 5.76
N ALA A 75 -2.93 2.03 6.75
CA ALA A 75 -3.63 3.19 7.29
C ALA A 75 -3.87 4.26 6.21
N GLY A 76 -2.87 4.53 5.36
CA GLY A 76 -3.00 5.47 4.24
C GLY A 76 -4.01 5.03 3.18
N LEU A 77 -4.11 3.71 2.90
CA LEU A 77 -5.11 3.17 1.98
C LEU A 77 -6.54 3.31 2.53
N VAL A 78 -6.73 3.04 3.83
CA VAL A 78 -8.04 3.20 4.49
C VAL A 78 -8.45 4.67 4.50
N ALA A 79 -7.54 5.57 4.90
CA ALA A 79 -7.82 7.01 4.91
C ALA A 79 -8.21 7.54 3.52
N ARG A 80 -7.57 7.04 2.46
CA ARG A 80 -7.92 7.39 1.08
C ARG A 80 -9.31 6.86 0.69
N ALA A 81 -9.62 5.63 1.05
CA ALA A 81 -10.93 5.03 0.77
C ALA A 81 -12.06 5.80 1.50
N ASP A 82 -11.83 6.17 2.76
CA ASP A 82 -12.77 6.96 3.55
C ASP A 82 -13.00 8.35 2.95
N TRP A 83 -11.92 9.00 2.49
CA TRP A 83 -12.02 10.29 1.80
C TRP A 83 -12.81 10.19 0.49
N GLU A 84 -12.55 9.15 -0.33
CA GLU A 84 -13.29 8.91 -1.57
C GLU A 84 -14.76 8.58 -1.30
N HIS A 85 -15.04 7.83 -0.23
CA HIS A 85 -16.41 7.52 0.21
C HIS A 85 -17.16 8.76 0.67
N ALA A 86 -16.54 9.60 1.52
CA ALA A 86 -17.11 10.87 1.94
C ALA A 86 -17.37 11.81 0.76
N ALA A 87 -16.45 11.87 -0.21
CA ALA A 87 -16.63 12.64 -1.43
C ALA A 87 -17.79 12.14 -2.29
N MET A 88 -18.03 10.82 -2.35
CA MET A 88 -19.20 10.25 -3.03
C MET A 88 -20.51 10.59 -2.31
N MET A 89 -20.53 10.53 -0.97
CA MET A 89 -21.72 10.87 -0.18
C MET A 89 -22.06 12.36 -0.22
N ALA A 90 -21.03 13.22 -0.37
CA ALA A 90 -21.20 14.66 -0.54
C ALA A 90 -21.69 15.04 -1.96
N ARG A 91 -21.65 14.13 -2.94
CA ARG A 91 -22.18 14.41 -4.27
C ARG A 91 -23.70 14.40 -4.25
N PRO A 92 -24.36 15.42 -4.84
CA PRO A 92 -25.80 15.40 -4.97
C PRO A 92 -26.25 14.19 -5.77
N ALA A 93 -27.34 13.55 -5.35
CA ALA A 93 -27.89 12.40 -6.04
C ALA A 93 -28.21 12.78 -7.50
N PRO A 94 -27.82 11.95 -8.48
CA PRO A 94 -28.23 12.18 -9.86
C PRO A 94 -29.77 12.18 -9.93
N PRO A 95 -30.38 13.01 -10.79
CA PRO A 95 -31.82 12.99 -10.97
C PRO A 95 -32.26 11.57 -11.31
N VAL A 96 -33.29 11.08 -10.61
CA VAL A 96 -33.88 9.76 -10.85
C VAL A 96 -34.31 9.73 -12.31
N GLN A 97 -33.53 9.05 -13.15
CA GLN A 97 -34.00 8.73 -14.49
C GLN A 97 -35.17 7.77 -14.30
N PRO A 98 -36.34 8.04 -14.89
CA PRO A 98 -37.46 7.12 -14.83
C PRO A 98 -36.99 5.77 -15.37
N MET A 99 -36.93 4.79 -14.47
CA MET A 99 -36.57 3.43 -14.83
C MET A 99 -37.62 2.96 -15.84
N HIS A 100 -37.22 2.88 -17.11
CA HIS A 100 -38.06 2.32 -18.14
C HIS A 100 -38.13 0.82 -17.88
N VAL A 101 -39.13 0.40 -17.11
CA VAL A 101 -39.46 -1.01 -16.92
C VAL A 101 -39.84 -1.54 -18.30
N PRO A 102 -39.06 -2.44 -18.92
CA PRO A 102 -39.51 -3.08 -20.14
C PRO A 102 -40.79 -3.85 -19.81
N THR A 103 -41.92 -3.40 -20.35
CA THR A 103 -43.27 -3.97 -20.11
C THR A 103 -43.46 -5.35 -20.76
N ASN A 104 -42.39 -5.97 -21.27
CA ASN A 104 -42.49 -7.30 -21.84
C ASN A 104 -42.37 -8.34 -20.72
N PRO A 105 -43.42 -9.14 -20.46
CA PRO A 105 -43.33 -10.22 -19.49
C PRO A 105 -42.31 -11.25 -19.98
N PRO A 106 -41.38 -11.73 -19.13
CA PRO A 106 -40.50 -12.82 -19.51
C PRO A 106 -41.31 -14.12 -19.65
N THR A 107 -41.42 -14.64 -20.87
CA THR A 107 -41.91 -16.00 -21.17
C THR A 107 -40.84 -17.05 -20.83
N MET A 108 -40.30 -17.05 -19.60
CA MET A 108 -39.40 -18.10 -19.15
C MET A 108 -39.77 -18.65 -17.77
N PRO A 109 -39.70 -19.99 -17.58
CA PRO A 109 -39.99 -20.65 -16.32
C PRO A 109 -38.95 -20.29 -15.24
N PRO A 110 -39.31 -20.41 -13.95
CA PRO A 110 -38.49 -19.94 -12.84
C PRO A 110 -37.22 -20.79 -12.71
N ARG A 111 -36.12 -20.34 -13.32
CA ARG A 111 -34.79 -20.83 -12.96
C ARG A 111 -34.21 -19.89 -11.91
N HIS A 112 -34.02 -20.48 -10.73
CA HIS A 112 -33.19 -20.03 -9.63
C HIS A 112 -32.08 -19.07 -10.12
N VAL A 113 -32.19 -17.79 -9.80
CA VAL A 113 -31.09 -16.84 -9.98
C VAL A 113 -30.04 -17.22 -8.94
N MET A 114 -29.13 -18.07 -9.36
CA MET A 114 -27.92 -18.36 -8.61
C MET A 114 -27.08 -17.07 -8.72
N ASN A 115 -26.76 -16.49 -7.57
CA ASN A 115 -25.94 -15.28 -7.44
C ASN A 115 -24.53 -15.57 -7.99
N ILE A 116 -24.36 -15.45 -9.30
CA ILE A 116 -23.05 -15.52 -9.94
C ILE A 116 -22.42 -14.15 -9.76
N TRP A 117 -21.73 -13.98 -8.65
CA TRP A 117 -20.76 -12.90 -8.51
C TRP A 117 -19.72 -13.05 -9.63
N PRO A 118 -19.39 -11.97 -10.38
CA PRO A 118 -18.37 -12.06 -11.40
C PRO A 118 -17.00 -12.22 -10.73
N THR A 119 -16.54 -13.46 -10.60
CA THR A 119 -15.13 -13.79 -10.35
C THR A 119 -14.33 -13.65 -11.65
N SER A 120 -14.56 -12.59 -12.42
CA SER A 120 -13.69 -12.26 -13.54
C SER A 120 -12.34 -11.83 -12.98
N ARG A 121 -11.41 -12.80 -12.92
CA ARG A 121 -9.99 -12.60 -12.66
C ARG A 121 -9.54 -11.43 -13.55
N ILE A 122 -9.07 -10.35 -12.94
CA ILE A 122 -8.46 -9.21 -13.64
C ILE A 122 -7.33 -9.80 -14.50
N GLN A 123 -7.56 -9.93 -15.80
CA GLN A 123 -6.49 -10.22 -16.75
C GLN A 123 -5.64 -8.96 -16.83
N THR A 124 -4.56 -8.92 -16.05
CA THR A 124 -3.43 -8.05 -16.34
C THR A 124 -2.79 -8.55 -17.64
N GLY A 125 -3.32 -8.12 -18.79
CA GLY A 125 -2.55 -8.09 -20.03
C GLY A 125 -1.30 -7.23 -19.74
N GLN A 126 -0.07 -7.69 -19.95
CA GLN A 126 0.48 -8.47 -21.06
C GLN A 126 0.15 -7.87 -22.43
N GLN A 127 0.61 -6.63 -22.66
CA GLN A 127 1.05 -6.07 -23.94
C GLN A 127 1.98 -4.90 -23.56
N ARG A 128 3.24 -4.77 -23.96
CA ARG A 128 4.09 -5.38 -24.98
C ARG A 128 5.54 -5.23 -24.53
#